data_AF-R5VPW4-F1
#
_entry.id   AF-R5VPW4-F1
#
_cell.length_a   1.000
_cell.length_b   1.000
_cell.length_c   1.000
_cell.angle_alpha   90.00
_cell.angle_beta   90.00
_cell.angle_gamma   90.00
#
_symmetry.space_group_name_H-M   'P 1'
#
loop_
_entity.id
_entity.type
_entity.pdbx_description
1 polymer ?
#
loop_
_entity_poly.entity_id
_entity_poly.type
_entity_poly.pdbx_seq_one_letter_code
_entity_poly.pdbx_strand_id
1 'polypeptide(L)' 'MTQVDERLAKVGQNLKKFISESKYKTQVSFALDGMGQDPSVIRRWIKHGVNSLSTIMYIAEVLEIDFMELLK' A
#
# COMPACT_ATOMS: atom_id res chain seq x y z
N MET A 1 0.57 -8.04 20.31
CA MET A 1 0.73 -7.89 18.84
C MET A 1 1.79 -8.89 18.43
N THR A 2 1.54 -9.72 17.42
CA THR A 2 2.53 -10.71 16.97
C THR A 2 3.58 -10.05 16.08
N GLN A 3 4.74 -10.70 15.91
CA GLN A 3 5.79 -10.22 14.98
C GLN A 3 5.27 -10.08 13.53
N VAL A 4 4.28 -10.91 13.15
CA VAL A 4 3.61 -10.82 11.85
C VAL A 4 2.76 -9.56 11.74
N ASP A 5 2.02 -9.21 12.80
CA ASP A 5 1.19 -8.00 12.84
C ASP A 5 2.05 -6.73 12.71
N GLU A 6 3.23 -6.72 13.33
CA GLU A 6 4.17 -5.59 13.25
C GLU A 6 4.71 -5.39 11.83
N ARG A 7 5.08 -6.48 11.15
CA ARG A 7 5.52 -6.44 9.74
C ARG A 7 4.41 -5.93 8.82
N LEU A 8 3.19 -6.44 9.00
CA LEU A 8 2.05 -6.01 8.18
C LEU A 8 1.69 -4.53 8.42
N ALA A 9 1.71 -4.09 9.68
CA ALA A 9 1.52 -2.68 10.01
C ALA A 9 2.58 -1.78 9.35
N LYS A 10 3.84 -2.25 9.26
CA LYS A 10 4.92 -1.53 8.57
C LYS A 10 4.64 -1.39 7.07
N VAL A 11 4.22 -2.46 6.40
CA VAL A 11 3.80 -2.42 4.98
C VAL A 11 2.70 -1.39 4.76
N GLY A 12 1.69 -1.33 5.65
CA GLY A 12 0.62 -0.34 5.57
C GLY A 12 1.10 1.10 5.73
N GLN A 13 2.06 1.35 6.62
CA GLN A 13 2.68 2.67 6.80
C GLN A 13 3.49 3.10 5.58
N ASN A 14 4.29 2.19 5.01
CA ASN A 14 5.07 2.46 3.79
C ASN A 14 4.15 2.75 2.61
N LEU A 15 3.08 1.97 2.46
CA LEU A 15 2.07 2.21 1.44
C LEU A 15 1.52 3.64 1.55
N LYS A 16 1.14 4.07 2.76
CA LYS A 16 0.66 5.44 2.99
C LYS A 16 1.69 6.50 2.58
N LYS A 17 2.96 6.28 2.91
CA LYS A 17 4.07 7.17 2.55
C LYS A 17 4.20 7.27 1.02
N PHE A 18 4.35 6.14 0.34
CA PHE A 18 4.57 6.14 -1.11
C PHE A 18 3.37 6.70 -1.89
N ILE A 19 2.13 6.45 -1.44
CA ILE A 19 0.95 7.11 -2.00
C ILE A 19 1.09 8.65 -1.94
N SER A 20 1.54 9.20 -0.80
CA SER A 20 1.68 10.65 -0.63
C SER A 20 2.81 11.27 -1.48
N GLU A 21 3.85 10.49 -1.79
CA GLU A 21 4.98 10.92 -2.60
C GLU A 21 4.70 10.75 -4.11
N SER A 22 3.85 9.77 -4.49
CA SER A 22 3.48 9.46 -5.87
C SER A 22 2.70 10.57 -6.60
N LYS A 23 2.37 10.32 -7.88
CA LYS A 23 1.47 11.17 -8.68
C LYS A 23 0.05 11.29 -8.12
N TYR A 24 -0.41 10.30 -7.34
CA TYR A 24 -1.77 10.26 -6.81
C TYR A 24 -1.98 11.17 -5.58
N LYS A 25 -0.92 11.39 -4.79
CA LYS A 25 -0.87 12.24 -3.57
C LYS A 25 -1.80 11.85 -2.42
N THR A 26 -2.93 11.19 -2.70
CA THR A 26 -4.00 10.89 -1.74
C THR A 26 -4.45 9.44 -1.87
N GLN A 27 -4.95 8.87 -0.77
CA GLN A 27 -5.49 7.51 -0.76
C GLN A 27 -6.68 7.35 -1.71
N VAL A 28 -7.50 8.40 -1.85
CA VAL A 28 -8.69 8.38 -2.71
C VAL A 28 -8.31 8.35 -4.18
N SER A 29 -7.41 9.24 -4.62
CA SER A 29 -6.92 9.23 -6.00
C SER A 29 -6.16 7.94 -6.31
N PHE A 30 -5.33 7.44 -5.38
CA PHE A 30 -4.66 6.15 -5.59
C PHE A 30 -5.66 5.01 -5.77
N ALA A 31 -6.71 4.97 -4.95
CA ALA A 31 -7.76 3.96 -5.05
C ALA A 31 -8.49 4.02 -6.39
N LEU A 32 -8.99 5.20 -6.77
CA LEU A 32 -9.85 5.38 -7.94
C LEU A 32 -9.04 5.37 -9.24
N ASP A 33 -7.99 6.19 -9.32
CA ASP A 33 -7.26 6.46 -10.56
C ASP A 33 -6.10 5.47 -10.78
N GLY A 34 -5.50 4.97 -9.69
CA GLY A 34 -4.38 4.04 -9.77
C GLY A 34 -4.79 2.57 -9.77
N MET A 35 -5.76 2.22 -8.92
CA MET A 35 -6.08 0.83 -8.61
C MET A 35 -7.44 0.38 -9.17
N GLY A 36 -8.33 1.31 -9.52
CA GLY A 36 -9.72 0.99 -9.87
C GLY A 36 -10.48 0.32 -8.73
N GLN A 37 -10.21 0.71 -7.49
CA GLN A 37 -10.75 0.12 -6.27
C GLN A 37 -11.52 1.13 -5.43
N ASP A 38 -12.39 0.62 -4.55
CA ASP A 38 -13.03 1.44 -3.53
C ASP A 38 -11.98 1.95 -2.51
N PRO A 39 -12.01 3.23 -2.11
CA PRO A 39 -11.07 3.80 -1.12
C PRO A 39 -11.01 3.03 0.21
N SER A 40 -12.06 2.32 0.61
CA SER A 40 -12.07 1.47 1.81
C SER A 40 -11.07 0.32 1.73
N VAL A 41 -10.78 -0.21 0.54
CA VAL A 41 -9.78 -1.27 0.33
C VAL A 41 -8.39 -0.74 0.66
N ILE A 42 -8.04 0.42 0.11
CA ILE A 42 -6.75 1.08 0.39
C ILE A 42 -6.64 1.47 1.86
N ARG A 43 -7.73 1.97 2.46
CA ARG A 43 -7.78 2.27 3.90
C ARG A 43 -7.53 1.02 4.74
N ARG A 44 -8.10 -0.13 4.35
CA ARG A 44 -7.88 -1.42 5.03
C ARG A 44 -6.41 -1.85 4.94
N TRP A 45 -5.82 -1.75 3.75
CA TRP A 45 -4.41 -2.11 3.55
C TRP A 45 -3.44 -1.19 4.31
N ILE A 46 -3.74 0.09 4.41
CA ILE A 46 -2.93 1.02 5.21
C ILE A 46 -3.06 0.70 6.71
N LYS A 47 -4.25 0.32 7.17
CA LYS A 47 -4.51 0.03 8.59
C LYS A 47 -3.96 -1.33 9.03
N HIS A 48 -4.08 -2.35 8.18
CA HIS A 48 -3.83 -3.75 8.54
C HIS A 48 -2.68 -4.39 7.77
N GLY A 49 -2.10 -3.67 6.81
CA GLY A 49 -1.10 -4.22 5.90
C GLY A 49 -1.68 -5.01 4.74
N VAL A 50 -0.77 -5.52 3.93
CA VAL A 50 -1.05 -6.40 2.79
C VAL A 50 -0.21 -7.66 2.97
N ASN A 51 -0.85 -8.84 2.96
CA ASN A 51 -0.18 -10.13 3.16
C ASN A 51 -0.04 -10.95 1.86
N SER A 52 -0.56 -10.44 0.74
CA SER A 52 -0.43 -11.08 -0.56
C SER A 52 0.76 -10.50 -1.30
N LEU A 53 1.77 -11.33 -1.60
CA LEU A 53 2.93 -10.90 -2.37
C LEU A 53 2.54 -10.35 -3.75
N SER A 54 1.58 -10.97 -4.44
CA SER A 54 1.12 -10.49 -5.75
C SER A 54 0.46 -9.11 -5.65
N THR A 55 -0.28 -8.85 -4.57
CA THR A 55 -0.86 -7.53 -4.32
C THR A 55 0.20 -6.49 -4.00
N ILE A 56 1.23 -6.84 -3.23
CA ILE A 56 2.35 -5.94 -2.94
C ILE A 56 3.10 -5.58 -4.23
N MET A 57 3.37 -6.56 -5.09
CA MET A 57 4.02 -6.34 -6.38
C MET A 57 3.17 -5.44 -7.29
N TYR A 58 1.87 -5.67 -7.37
CA TYR A 58 0.97 -4.84 -8.17
C TYR A 58 0.88 -3.40 -7.66
N ILE A 59 0.78 -3.21 -6.34
CA ILE A 59 0.83 -1.87 -5.73
C ILE A 59 2.13 -1.15 -6.10
N ALA A 60 3.27 -1.85 -6.03
CA ALA A 60 4.57 -1.29 -6.34
C ALA A 60 4.70 -0.90 -7.83
N GLU A 61 4.15 -1.72 -8.73
CA GLU A 61 4.05 -1.42 -10.16
C GLU A 61 3.26 -0.14 -10.41
N VAL A 62 2.07 0.00 -9.82
CA VAL A 62 1.22 1.21 -9.96
C VAL A 62 1.89 2.46 -9.36
N LEU A 63 2.64 2.29 -8.27
CA LEU A 63 3.40 3.36 -7.63
C LEU A 63 4.76 3.63 -8.29
N GLU A 64 5.15 2.83 -9.28
CA GLU A 64 6.44 2.93 -9.99
C GLU A 64 7.65 2.84 -9.04
N ILE A 65 7.60 1.93 -8.06
CA ILE A 65 8.67 1.66 -7.07
C ILE A 65 9.08 0.19 -7.07
N ASP A 66 10.25 -0.13 -6.51
CA ASP A 66 10.60 -1.51 -6.18
C ASP A 66 9.69 -2.03 -5.05
N PHE A 67 9.09 -3.20 -5.21
CA PHE A 67 8.20 -3.79 -4.21
C PHE A 67 8.89 -4.05 -2.87
N MET A 68 10.22 -4.22 -2.86
CA MET A 68 11.00 -4.34 -1.63
C MET A 68 10.90 -3.08 -0.76
N GLU A 69 10.67 -1.89 -1.33
CA GLU A 69 10.46 -0.66 -0.58
C GLU A 69 9.21 -0.72 0.33
N LEU A 70 8.18 -1.46 -0.08
CA LEU A 70 6.98 -1.66 0.74
C LEU A 70 7.27 -2.57 1.95
N LEU A 71 8.30 -3.42 1.88
CA LEU A 71 8.64 -4.40 2.90
C LEU A 71 9.66 -3.88 3.95
N LYS A 72 10.24 -2.70 3.75
CA LYS A 72 11.27 -2.09 4.64
C LYS A 72 10.70 -1.49 5.92
#